data_AF-A0A1C5CKT4-F1
#
_entry.id   AF-A0A1C5CKT4-F1
#
_cell.length_a   1.000
_cell.length_b   1.000
_cell.length_c   1.000
_cell.angle_alpha   90.00
_cell.angle_beta   90.00
_cell.angle_gamma   90.00
#
_symmetry.space_group_name_H-M   'P 1'
#
loop_
_entity.id
_entity.type
_entity.pdbx_description
1 polymer ?
#
loop_
_entity_poly.entity_id
_entity_poly.type
_entity_poly.pdbx_seq_one_letter_code
_entity_poly.pdbx_strand_id
1 'polypeptide(L)'
;MTLLLWILAALALPLVIAALWFTGVFVKELFSPSPPGPDATALAAERLGLLPAERQDTEHAAPPPAAWSAALTAARSGDWAPAAELLRADGRDRERRSTLTAELGTLAAEEDGWLLAWEAARPDDPDAAVVRAQSTVRLAWDLRGARQARYTSREQFEGFGRMLSAAREEIARAAELNPEDPTPYVVEIWVALGLGCSHAEMDELWERITSRDPYHYGAHYAALQYWCAK
;
A
#
# COMPACT_ATOMS: atom_id res chain seq x y z
N MET A 1 -47.49 44.38 6.72
CA MET A 1 -47.68 43.10 6.01
C MET A 1 -46.83 42.99 4.75
N THR A 2 -46.69 44.07 3.95
CA THR A 2 -45.87 44.11 2.73
C THR A 2 -44.36 43.96 2.96
N LEU A 3 -43.79 44.59 4.01
CA LEU A 3 -42.34 44.55 4.27
C LEU A 3 -41.82 43.14 4.64
N LEU A 4 -42.59 42.38 5.41
CA LEU A 4 -42.24 41.02 5.83
C LEU A 4 -42.23 40.04 4.63
N LEU A 5 -43.15 40.24 3.68
CA LEU A 5 -43.24 39.43 2.46
C LEU A 5 -42.02 39.64 1.56
N TRP A 6 -41.49 40.87 1.47
CA TRP A 6 -40.29 41.16 0.69
C TRP A 6 -39.02 40.57 1.33
N ILE A 7 -38.92 40.57 2.66
CA ILE A 7 -37.78 39.96 3.37
C ILE A 7 -37.79 38.43 3.20
N LEU A 8 -38.96 37.81 3.33
CA LEU A 8 -39.10 36.35 3.12
C LEU A 8 -38.83 35.95 1.66
N ALA A 9 -39.27 36.75 0.69
CA ALA A 9 -38.96 36.52 -0.72
C ALA A 9 -37.46 36.64 -1.02
N ALA A 10 -36.78 37.64 -0.43
CA ALA A 10 -35.34 37.82 -0.59
C ALA A 10 -34.52 36.68 0.02
N LEU A 11 -34.98 36.11 1.15
CA LEU A 11 -34.34 34.95 1.79
C LEU A 11 -34.65 33.62 1.10
N ALA A 12 -35.82 33.49 0.46
CA ALA A 12 -36.19 32.28 -0.28
C ALA A 12 -35.47 32.15 -1.63
N LEU A 13 -35.12 33.27 -2.27
CA LEU A 13 -34.45 33.29 -3.57
C LEU A 13 -33.12 32.49 -3.62
N PRO A 14 -32.16 32.66 -2.67
CA PRO A 14 -30.93 31.86 -2.67
C PRO A 14 -31.18 30.38 -2.40
N LEU A 15 -32.19 30.02 -1.60
CA LEU A 15 -32.57 28.62 -1.36
C LEU A 15 -33.14 27.96 -2.62
N VAL A 16 -33.96 28.68 -3.39
CA VAL A 16 -34.49 28.20 -4.67
C VAL A 16 -33.37 28.05 -5.70
N ILE A 17 -32.45 29.01 -5.77
CA ILE A 17 -31.28 28.92 -6.66
C ILE A 17 -30.40 27.72 -6.28
N ALA A 18 -30.13 27.53 -4.99
CA ALA A 18 -29.35 26.38 -4.52
C ALA A 18 -30.07 25.05 -4.81
N ALA A 19 -31.38 24.98 -4.60
CA ALA A 19 -32.16 23.78 -4.89
C ALA A 19 -32.17 23.45 -6.40
N LEU A 20 -32.33 24.45 -7.27
CA LEU A 20 -32.26 24.30 -8.73
C LEU A 20 -30.87 23.90 -9.20
N TRP A 21 -29.81 24.43 -8.58
CA TRP A 21 -28.44 24.04 -8.88
C TRP A 21 -28.17 22.59 -8.46
N PHE A 22 -28.55 22.19 -7.24
CA PHE A 22 -28.41 20.83 -6.75
C PHE A 22 -29.22 19.82 -7.56
N THR A 23 -30.45 20.14 -7.95
CA THR A 23 -31.23 19.26 -8.84
C THR A 23 -30.60 19.18 -10.23
N GLY A 24 -30.07 20.27 -10.78
CA GLY A 24 -29.34 20.24 -12.05
C GLY A 24 -28.09 19.35 -12.03
N VAL A 25 -27.32 19.40 -10.93
CA VAL A 25 -26.14 18.54 -10.73
C VAL A 25 -26.54 17.07 -10.59
N PHE A 26 -27.54 16.76 -9.76
CA PHE A 26 -27.99 15.38 -9.55
C PHE A 26 -28.70 14.77 -10.75
N VAL A 27 -29.50 15.54 -11.50
CA VAL A 27 -30.12 15.06 -12.74
C VAL A 27 -29.05 14.78 -13.79
N LYS A 28 -27.97 15.57 -13.85
CA LYS A 28 -26.85 15.31 -14.76
C LYS A 28 -26.09 14.03 -14.40
N GLU A 29 -25.90 13.74 -13.12
CA GLU A 29 -25.31 12.47 -12.63
C GLU A 29 -26.23 11.26 -12.87
N LEU A 30 -27.53 11.35 -12.53
CA LEU A 30 -28.49 10.26 -12.68
C LEU A 30 -28.86 9.93 -14.12
N PHE A 31 -28.80 10.90 -15.03
CA PHE A 31 -29.10 10.73 -16.45
C PHE A 31 -27.86 10.81 -17.35
N SER A 32 -26.63 10.72 -16.82
CA SER A 32 -25.45 10.41 -17.64
C SER A 32 -25.56 8.96 -18.12
N PRO A 33 -25.98 8.71 -19.37
CA PRO A 33 -26.26 7.36 -19.83
C PRO A 33 -24.95 6.80 -20.39
N SER A 34 -24.36 5.87 -19.64
CA SER A 34 -23.13 5.13 -19.99
C SER A 34 -21.84 5.96 -20.01
N PRO A 35 -20.69 5.34 -19.65
CA PRO A 35 -19.39 5.99 -19.85
C PRO A 35 -19.24 6.41 -21.31
N PRO A 36 -18.56 7.53 -21.61
CA PRO A 36 -18.28 7.91 -22.98
C PRO A 36 -17.61 6.72 -23.69
N GLY A 37 -18.06 6.39 -24.91
CA GLY A 37 -17.39 5.39 -25.74
C GLY A 37 -15.89 5.71 -25.85
N PRO A 38 -15.03 4.72 -26.20
CA PRO A 38 -13.59 4.86 -26.09
C PRO A 38 -13.16 6.17 -26.73
N ASP A 39 -12.63 7.07 -25.91
CA ASP A 39 -12.19 8.36 -26.39
C ASP A 39 -11.04 8.14 -27.39
N ALA A 40 -10.70 9.17 -28.18
CA ALA A 40 -9.63 9.05 -29.16
C ALA A 40 -8.31 8.53 -28.54
N THR A 41 -8.11 8.74 -27.23
CA THR A 41 -6.99 8.24 -26.44
C THR A 41 -7.04 6.72 -26.27
N ALA A 42 -8.18 6.14 -25.88
CA ALA A 42 -8.35 4.70 -25.74
C ALA A 42 -8.14 3.95 -27.07
N LEU A 43 -8.67 4.48 -28.18
CA LEU A 43 -8.44 3.93 -29.53
C LEU A 43 -6.97 4.05 -29.97
N ALA A 44 -6.28 5.13 -29.59
CA ALA A 44 -4.86 5.31 -29.87
C ALA A 44 -3.99 4.34 -29.03
N ALA A 45 -4.36 4.09 -27.78
CA ALA A 45 -3.70 3.14 -26.90
C ALA A 45 -3.87 1.69 -27.40
N GLU A 46 -5.07 1.32 -27.83
CA GLU A 46 -5.35 -0.01 -28.40
C GLU A 46 -4.51 -0.27 -29.67
N ARG A 47 -4.37 0.75 -30.53
CA ARG A 47 -3.46 0.69 -31.70
C ARG A 47 -1.98 0.48 -31.35
N LEU A 48 -1.56 0.84 -30.12
CA LEU A 48 -0.21 0.59 -29.61
C LEU A 48 -0.09 -0.78 -28.91
N GLY A 49 -1.15 -1.59 -28.90
CA GLY A 49 -1.18 -2.89 -28.24
C GLY A 49 -1.51 -2.84 -26.75
N LEU A 50 -1.93 -1.68 -26.23
CA LEU A 50 -2.35 -1.55 -24.84
C LEU A 50 -3.81 -2.00 -24.68
N LEU A 51 -4.13 -2.63 -23.55
CA LEU A 51 -5.50 -2.96 -23.21
C LEU A 51 -6.31 -1.69 -22.91
N PRO A 52 -7.64 -1.68 -23.17
CA PRO A 52 -8.54 -0.63 -22.67
C PRO A 52 -8.39 -0.45 -21.16
N ALA A 53 -8.64 0.76 -20.64
CA ALA A 53 -8.43 1.10 -19.23
C ALA A 53 -9.15 0.14 -18.27
N GLU A 54 -10.36 -0.31 -18.64
CA GLU A 54 -11.19 -1.23 -17.85
C GLU A 54 -10.63 -2.66 -17.79
N ARG A 55 -9.63 -2.97 -18.63
CA ARG A 55 -8.97 -4.26 -18.72
C ARG A 55 -7.49 -4.22 -18.30
N GLN A 56 -7.01 -3.05 -17.86
CA GLN A 56 -5.67 -2.92 -17.31
C GLN A 56 -5.68 -3.38 -15.85
N ASP A 57 -4.69 -4.19 -15.48
CA ASP A 57 -4.42 -4.50 -14.08
C ASP A 57 -3.75 -3.28 -13.46
N THR A 58 -4.43 -2.65 -12.50
CA THR A 58 -3.90 -1.48 -11.77
C THR A 58 -3.15 -1.87 -10.50
N GLU A 59 -3.18 -3.15 -10.14
CA GLU A 59 -2.53 -3.68 -8.93
C GLU A 59 -1.16 -4.24 -9.27
N HIS A 60 -1.00 -4.94 -10.40
CA HIS A 60 0.23 -5.64 -10.76
C HIS A 60 0.83 -5.13 -12.08
N ALA A 61 2.15 -4.90 -12.08
CA ALA A 61 2.89 -4.52 -13.28
C ALA A 61 3.06 -5.66 -14.30
N ALA A 62 2.86 -6.91 -13.85
CA ALA A 62 2.85 -8.11 -14.68
C ALA A 62 1.99 -9.19 -14.01
N PRO A 63 1.45 -10.18 -14.76
CA PRO A 63 0.69 -11.27 -14.17
C PRO A 63 1.52 -12.00 -13.10
N PRO A 64 1.05 -12.09 -11.84
CA PRO A 64 1.77 -12.83 -10.82
C PRO A 64 1.84 -14.32 -11.18
N PRO A 65 2.88 -15.05 -10.73
CA PRO A 65 2.92 -16.50 -10.88
C PRO A 65 1.64 -17.13 -10.31
N ALA A 66 1.05 -18.10 -11.02
CA ALA A 66 -0.23 -18.70 -10.63
C ALA A 66 -0.22 -19.26 -9.19
N ALA A 67 0.93 -19.76 -8.73
CA ALA A 67 1.11 -20.24 -7.36
C ALA A 67 0.96 -19.10 -6.32
N TRP A 68 1.46 -17.90 -6.61
CA TRP A 68 1.31 -16.74 -5.74
C TRP A 68 -0.15 -16.31 -5.64
N SER A 69 -0.86 -16.22 -6.78
CA SER A 69 -2.29 -15.91 -6.77
C SER A 69 -3.08 -16.90 -5.93
N ALA A 70 -2.81 -18.21 -6.08
CA ALA A 70 -3.46 -19.25 -5.29
C ALA A 70 -3.17 -19.11 -3.79
N ALA A 71 -1.92 -18.82 -3.41
CA ALA A 71 -1.55 -18.64 -2.01
C ALA A 71 -2.14 -17.37 -1.39
N LEU A 72 -2.18 -16.25 -2.11
CA LEU A 72 -2.82 -15.01 -1.67
C LEU A 72 -4.33 -15.19 -1.50
N THR A 73 -4.98 -15.93 -2.40
CA THR A 73 -6.40 -16.31 -2.25
C THR A 73 -6.62 -17.22 -1.04
N ALA A 74 -5.76 -18.22 -0.84
CA ALA A 74 -5.84 -19.11 0.31
C ALA A 74 -5.70 -18.34 1.64
N ALA A 75 -4.68 -17.47 1.73
CA ALA A 75 -4.44 -16.62 2.90
C ALA A 75 -5.66 -15.72 3.20
N ARG A 76 -6.26 -15.09 2.18
CA ARG A 76 -7.52 -14.33 2.31
C ARG A 76 -8.68 -15.14 2.90
N SER A 77 -8.71 -16.45 2.64
CA SER A 77 -9.71 -17.36 3.20
C SER A 77 -9.32 -17.99 4.55
N GLY A 78 -8.20 -17.59 5.14
CA GLY A 78 -7.72 -18.08 6.44
C GLY A 78 -6.67 -19.19 6.36
N ASP A 79 -6.36 -19.71 5.18
CA ASP A 79 -5.36 -20.76 4.98
C ASP A 79 -4.00 -20.16 4.60
N TRP A 80 -3.15 -20.00 5.62
CA TRP A 80 -1.80 -19.45 5.47
C TRP A 80 -0.76 -20.48 5.00
N ALA A 81 -1.07 -21.77 5.02
CA ALA A 81 -0.08 -22.82 4.76
C ALA A 81 0.53 -22.76 3.34
N PRO A 82 -0.24 -22.48 2.27
CA PRO A 82 0.33 -22.31 0.93
C PRO A 82 1.32 -21.13 0.83
N ALA A 83 1.04 -20.01 1.51
CA ALA A 83 1.93 -18.86 1.55
C ALA A 83 3.26 -19.21 2.26
N ALA A 84 3.18 -19.91 3.39
CA ALA A 84 4.35 -20.39 4.12
C ALA A 84 5.19 -21.38 3.29
N GLU A 85 4.55 -22.26 2.52
CA GLU A 85 5.27 -23.20 1.65
C GLU A 85 6.03 -22.47 0.53
N LEU A 86 5.41 -21.46 -0.09
CA LEU A 86 6.04 -20.67 -1.14
C LEU A 86 7.21 -19.85 -0.60
N LEU A 87 7.04 -19.12 0.51
CA LEU A 87 8.12 -18.31 1.08
C LEU A 87 9.33 -19.15 1.47
N ARG A 88 9.09 -20.37 1.99
CA ARG A 88 10.14 -21.34 2.30
C ARG A 88 10.83 -21.88 1.03
N ALA A 89 10.08 -22.10 -0.05
CA ALA A 89 10.63 -22.60 -1.32
C ALA A 89 11.46 -21.52 -2.04
N ASP A 90 10.98 -20.27 -2.02
CA ASP A 90 11.59 -19.10 -2.65
C ASP A 90 12.77 -18.54 -1.84
N GLY A 91 13.15 -19.12 -0.70
CA GLY A 91 14.29 -18.67 0.12
C GLY A 91 15.65 -18.61 -0.60
N ARG A 92 15.78 -19.19 -1.81
CA ARG A 92 16.97 -19.03 -2.68
C ARG A 92 16.87 -17.87 -3.67
N ASP A 93 15.65 -17.45 -4.02
CA ASP A 93 15.36 -16.30 -4.86
C ASP A 93 14.85 -15.16 -3.96
N ARG A 94 15.81 -14.39 -3.44
CA ARG A 94 15.55 -13.33 -2.46
C ARG A 94 14.62 -12.23 -3.00
N GLU A 95 14.68 -11.95 -4.31
CA GLU A 95 13.74 -11.01 -4.94
C GLU A 95 12.31 -11.51 -4.91
N ARG A 96 12.09 -12.75 -5.34
CA ARG A 96 10.76 -13.36 -5.32
C ARG A 96 10.20 -13.41 -3.91
N ARG A 97 11.02 -13.83 -2.97
CA ARG A 97 10.67 -13.86 -1.55
C ARG A 97 10.27 -12.47 -1.05
N SER A 98 11.09 -11.44 -1.27
CA SER A 98 10.80 -10.08 -0.79
C SER A 98 9.52 -9.51 -1.41
N THR A 99 9.27 -9.82 -2.69
CA THR A 99 8.07 -9.39 -3.41
C THR A 99 6.84 -10.09 -2.84
N LEU A 100 6.88 -11.41 -2.67
CA LEU A 100 5.76 -12.17 -2.08
C LEU A 100 5.50 -11.72 -0.62
N THR A 101 6.55 -11.43 0.15
CA THR A 101 6.41 -10.84 1.49
C THR A 101 5.71 -9.48 1.43
N ALA A 102 6.01 -8.62 0.45
CA ALA A 102 5.34 -7.35 0.25
C ALA A 102 3.84 -7.50 -0.06
N GLU A 103 3.48 -8.46 -0.92
CA GLU A 103 2.09 -8.80 -1.24
C GLU A 103 1.33 -9.33 -0.02
N LEU A 104 1.93 -10.27 0.71
CA LEU A 104 1.35 -10.85 1.93
C LEU A 104 1.22 -9.82 3.05
N GLY A 105 2.19 -8.94 3.22
CA GLY A 105 2.12 -7.85 4.18
C GLY A 105 1.05 -6.82 3.81
N THR A 106 0.85 -6.55 2.51
CA THR A 106 -0.26 -5.71 2.03
C THR A 106 -1.60 -6.34 2.37
N LEU A 107 -1.75 -7.64 2.12
CA LEU A 107 -2.95 -8.37 2.49
C LEU A 107 -3.20 -8.36 4.02
N ALA A 108 -2.17 -8.59 4.82
CA ALA A 108 -2.29 -8.59 6.29
C ALA A 108 -2.58 -7.19 6.85
N ALA A 109 -2.17 -6.11 6.17
CA ALA A 109 -2.52 -4.76 6.60
C ALA A 109 -4.03 -4.45 6.48
N GLU A 110 -4.75 -5.19 5.63
CA GLU A 110 -6.21 -5.10 5.51
C GLU A 110 -6.94 -5.97 6.55
N GLU A 111 -6.52 -7.23 6.67
CA GLU A 111 -7.06 -8.22 7.61
C GLU A 111 -5.98 -9.26 7.95
N ASP A 112 -5.61 -9.37 9.23
CA ASP A 112 -4.46 -10.15 9.67
C ASP A 112 -4.81 -11.44 10.42
N GLY A 113 -6.10 -11.82 10.50
CA GLY A 113 -6.52 -13.04 11.21
C GLY A 113 -5.81 -14.32 10.76
N TRP A 114 -5.49 -14.44 9.47
CA TRP A 114 -4.73 -15.57 8.92
C TRP A 114 -3.25 -15.53 9.34
N LEU A 115 -2.66 -14.35 9.46
CA LEU A 115 -1.27 -14.16 9.89
C LEU A 115 -1.13 -14.43 11.39
N LEU A 116 -2.09 -13.95 12.20
CA LEU A 116 -2.17 -14.29 13.63
C LEU A 116 -2.27 -15.80 13.85
N ALA A 117 -3.05 -16.50 13.02
CA ALA A 117 -3.14 -17.96 13.06
C ALA A 117 -1.81 -18.64 12.67
N TRP A 118 -1.08 -18.09 11.71
CA TRP A 118 0.26 -18.57 11.34
C TRP A 118 1.25 -18.38 12.49
N GLU A 119 1.36 -17.17 13.04
CA GLU A 119 2.24 -16.85 14.18
C GLU A 119 1.93 -17.74 15.40
N ALA A 120 0.65 -17.99 15.69
CA ALA A 120 0.24 -18.87 16.77
C ALA A 120 0.64 -20.34 16.53
N ALA A 121 0.54 -20.80 15.28
CA ALA A 121 0.91 -22.17 14.91
C ALA A 121 2.43 -22.38 14.83
N ARG A 122 3.19 -21.34 14.46
CA ARG A 122 4.64 -21.38 14.30
C ARG A 122 5.30 -20.08 14.82
N PRO A 123 5.45 -19.92 16.14
CA PRO A 123 5.91 -18.65 16.74
C PRO A 123 7.29 -18.17 16.31
N ASP A 124 8.18 -19.09 15.96
CA ASP A 124 9.56 -18.79 15.54
C ASP A 124 9.78 -19.01 14.04
N ASP A 125 8.70 -18.94 13.23
CA ASP A 125 8.79 -18.98 11.77
C ASP A 125 9.31 -17.63 11.25
N PRO A 126 10.51 -17.58 10.62
CA PRO A 126 11.04 -16.33 10.08
C PRO A 126 10.14 -15.72 8.99
N ASP A 127 9.37 -16.54 8.29
CA ASP A 127 8.51 -16.10 7.19
C ASP A 127 7.29 -15.35 7.74
N ALA A 128 6.68 -15.85 8.81
CA ALA A 128 5.60 -15.14 9.50
C ALA A 128 6.09 -13.81 10.10
N ALA A 129 7.28 -13.83 10.72
CA ALA A 129 7.85 -12.64 11.36
C ALA A 129 8.13 -11.51 10.36
N VAL A 130 8.67 -11.81 9.18
CA VAL A 130 8.93 -10.77 8.17
C VAL A 130 7.64 -10.25 7.52
N VAL A 131 6.62 -11.11 7.34
CA VAL A 131 5.30 -10.68 6.86
C VAL A 131 4.61 -9.76 7.88
N ARG A 132 4.74 -10.05 9.18
CA ARG A 132 4.27 -9.17 10.26
C ARG A 132 4.93 -7.80 10.21
N ALA A 133 6.26 -7.76 10.15
CA ALA A 133 7.00 -6.50 10.04
C ALA A 133 6.57 -5.68 8.81
N GLN A 134 6.44 -6.34 7.65
CA GLN A 134 5.99 -5.70 6.41
C GLN A 134 4.54 -5.18 6.53
N SER A 135 3.65 -5.95 7.15
CA SER A 135 2.25 -5.57 7.37
C SER A 135 2.13 -4.33 8.26
N THR A 136 2.85 -4.29 9.37
CA THR A 136 2.85 -3.13 10.28
C THR A 136 3.36 -1.88 9.60
N VAL A 137 4.45 -1.99 8.82
CA VAL A 137 4.96 -0.87 8.03
C VAL A 137 3.92 -0.43 7.00
N ARG A 138 3.33 -1.35 6.24
CA ARG A 138 2.28 -1.04 5.24
C ARG A 138 1.11 -0.30 5.87
N LEU A 139 0.59 -0.80 6.99
CA LEU A 139 -0.52 -0.21 7.72
C LEU A 139 -0.18 1.22 8.18
N ALA A 140 1.04 1.46 8.65
CA ALA A 140 1.49 2.81 9.02
C ALA A 140 1.40 3.77 7.82
N TRP A 141 1.89 3.34 6.65
CA TRP A 141 1.85 4.14 5.43
C TRP A 141 0.41 4.39 4.93
N ASP A 142 -0.50 3.43 5.08
CA ASP A 142 -1.93 3.61 4.78
C ASP A 142 -2.58 4.65 5.69
N LEU A 143 -2.27 4.63 6.99
CA LEU A 143 -2.78 5.62 7.96
C LEU A 143 -2.31 7.05 7.67
N ARG A 144 -1.07 7.22 7.18
CA ARG A 144 -0.54 8.51 6.74
C ARG A 144 -1.30 9.03 5.50
N GLY A 145 -1.65 8.12 4.60
CA GLY A 145 -2.30 8.40 3.32
C GLY A 145 -1.35 8.93 2.24
N ALA A 146 -1.76 8.82 0.97
CA ALA A 146 -0.94 9.15 -0.21
C ALA A 146 -0.68 10.65 -0.44
N ARG A 147 -1.25 11.54 0.39
CA ARG A 147 -1.08 12.99 0.21
C ARG A 147 0.29 13.44 0.75
N GLN A 148 0.85 14.49 0.13
CA GLN A 148 2.10 15.09 0.59
C GLN A 148 2.03 15.45 2.08
N ALA A 149 3.16 15.41 2.78
CA ALA A 149 3.25 15.62 4.23
C ALA A 149 2.55 16.91 4.72
N ARG A 150 2.53 17.98 3.90
CA ARG A 150 1.84 19.25 4.19
C ARG A 150 0.30 19.14 4.30
N TYR A 151 -0.28 18.02 3.89
CA TYR A 151 -1.72 17.75 3.93
C TYR A 151 -2.08 16.61 4.90
N THR A 152 -1.10 16.05 5.61
CA THR A 152 -1.32 15.04 6.66
C THR A 152 -1.63 15.76 7.96
N SER A 153 -2.69 15.34 8.68
CA SER A 153 -2.97 15.93 9.99
C SER A 153 -1.88 15.59 10.99
N ARG A 154 -1.72 16.41 12.03
CA ARG A 154 -0.74 16.15 13.09
C ARG A 154 -0.98 14.81 13.78
N GLU A 155 -2.24 14.45 14.02
CA GLU A 155 -2.62 13.19 14.65
C GLU A 155 -2.27 11.97 13.79
N GLN A 156 -2.50 12.06 12.47
CA GLN A 156 -2.11 11.02 11.51
C GLN A 156 -0.59 10.85 11.47
N PHE A 157 0.16 11.95 11.51
CA PHE A 157 1.62 11.92 11.52
C PHE A 157 2.19 11.32 12.81
N GLU A 158 1.60 11.67 13.96
CA GLU A 158 2.00 11.09 15.25
C GLU A 158 1.67 9.59 15.33
N GLY A 159 0.51 9.16 14.81
CA GLY A 159 0.15 7.73 14.72
C GLY A 159 1.10 6.94 13.81
N PHE A 160 1.41 7.49 12.63
CA PHE A 160 2.36 6.94 11.69
C PHE A 160 3.75 6.73 12.32
N GLY A 161 4.30 7.76 12.97
CA GLY A 161 5.62 7.68 13.60
C GLY A 161 5.69 6.65 14.74
N ARG A 162 4.62 6.55 15.55
CA ARG A 162 4.54 5.52 16.60
C ARG A 162 4.54 4.11 16.01
N MET A 163 3.75 3.87 14.98
CA MET A 163 3.64 2.55 14.36
C MET A 163 4.95 2.13 13.68
N LEU A 164 5.61 3.04 12.94
CA LEU A 164 6.93 2.76 12.37
C LEU A 164 8.01 2.52 13.43
N SER A 165 7.93 3.21 14.57
CA SER A 165 8.86 2.97 15.68
C SER A 165 8.66 1.59 16.29
N ALA A 166 7.40 1.13 16.43
CA ALA A 166 7.07 -0.21 16.92
C ALA A 166 7.50 -1.31 15.93
N ALA A 167 7.34 -1.07 14.62
CA ALA A 167 7.74 -2.02 13.58
C ALA A 167 9.24 -2.40 13.63
N ARG A 168 10.10 -1.56 14.22
CA ARG A 168 11.53 -1.88 14.39
C ARG A 168 11.76 -3.15 15.20
N GLU A 169 10.94 -3.42 16.21
CA GLU A 169 11.07 -4.64 17.03
C GLU A 169 10.71 -5.89 16.22
N GLU A 170 9.67 -5.80 15.38
CA GLU A 170 9.25 -6.88 14.48
C GLU A 170 10.29 -7.14 13.39
N ILE A 171 10.87 -6.08 12.83
CA ILE A 171 11.97 -6.16 11.86
C ILE A 171 13.20 -6.82 12.50
N ALA A 172 13.58 -6.40 13.71
CA ALA A 172 14.70 -6.98 14.43
C ALA A 172 14.48 -8.47 14.69
N ARG A 173 13.28 -8.86 15.15
CA ARG A 173 12.91 -10.27 15.34
C ARG A 173 13.01 -11.07 14.04
N ALA A 174 12.48 -10.55 12.94
CA ALA A 174 12.55 -11.22 11.64
C ALA A 174 14.00 -11.42 11.18
N ALA A 175 14.86 -10.41 11.37
CA ALA A 175 16.28 -10.46 11.06
C ALA A 175 17.05 -11.46 11.96
N GLU A 176 16.68 -11.58 13.24
CA GLU A 176 17.27 -12.57 14.15
C GLU A 176 16.91 -14.01 13.76
N LEU A 177 15.67 -14.25 13.33
CA LEU A 177 15.19 -15.58 12.94
C LEU A 177 15.79 -16.06 11.60
N ASN A 178 16.14 -15.14 10.70
CA ASN A 178 16.81 -15.45 9.43
C ASN A 178 17.89 -14.42 9.06
N PRO A 179 19.11 -14.52 9.64
CA PRO A 179 20.16 -13.50 9.49
C PRO A 179 20.65 -13.28 8.06
N GLU A 180 20.47 -14.25 7.16
CA GLU A 180 20.93 -14.21 5.77
C GLU A 180 19.89 -13.59 4.80
N ASP A 181 18.68 -13.33 5.30
CA ASP A 181 17.60 -12.73 4.53
C ASP A 181 17.76 -11.20 4.49
N PRO A 182 17.88 -10.57 3.30
CA PRO A 182 17.89 -9.12 3.20
C PRO A 182 16.51 -8.51 3.45
N THR A 183 15.42 -9.28 3.33
CA THR A 183 14.04 -8.76 3.31
C THR A 183 13.69 -7.90 4.53
N PRO A 184 13.98 -8.28 5.79
CA PRO A 184 13.69 -7.43 6.96
C PRO A 184 14.35 -6.04 6.86
N TYR A 185 15.58 -5.99 6.35
CA TYR A 185 16.32 -4.73 6.17
C TYR A 185 15.76 -3.89 5.02
N VAL A 186 15.24 -4.53 3.97
CA VAL A 186 14.49 -3.83 2.91
C VAL A 186 13.22 -3.17 3.47
N VAL A 187 12.51 -3.86 4.38
CA VAL A 187 11.38 -3.27 5.13
C VAL A 187 11.84 -2.07 5.97
N GLU A 188 13.00 -2.18 6.62
CA GLU A 188 13.59 -1.13 7.45
C GLU A 188 13.87 0.18 6.68
N ILE A 189 14.12 0.13 5.37
CA ILE A 189 14.31 1.34 4.55
C ILE A 189 13.05 2.21 4.58
N TRP A 190 11.86 1.59 4.55
CA TRP A 190 10.59 2.32 4.61
C TRP A 190 10.36 2.95 5.99
N VAL A 191 10.86 2.33 7.05
CA VAL A 191 10.89 2.92 8.40
C VAL A 191 11.83 4.13 8.43
N ALA A 192 13.06 3.96 7.91
CA ALA A 192 14.05 5.04 7.85
C ALA A 192 13.55 6.25 7.06
N LEU A 193 12.89 6.01 5.92
CA LEU A 193 12.22 7.04 5.12
C LEU A 193 11.09 7.72 5.87
N GLY A 194 10.21 6.96 6.51
CA GLY A 194 9.05 7.50 7.20
C GLY A 194 9.40 8.32 8.44
N LEU A 195 10.44 7.91 9.17
CA LEU A 195 10.91 8.59 10.38
C LEU A 195 11.96 9.68 10.11
N GLY A 196 12.44 9.81 8.86
CA GLY A 196 13.47 10.77 8.51
C GLY A 196 14.80 10.47 9.21
N CYS A 197 15.18 9.19 9.28
CA CYS A 197 16.49 8.77 9.79
C CYS A 197 17.63 9.49 9.05
N SER A 198 18.75 9.65 9.72
CA SER A 198 19.94 10.29 9.14
C SER A 198 20.52 9.47 7.99
N HIS A 199 21.30 10.12 7.12
CA HIS A 199 21.99 9.40 6.04
C HIS A 199 22.99 8.38 6.58
N ALA A 200 23.61 8.64 7.73
CA ALA A 200 24.51 7.68 8.37
C ALA A 200 23.79 6.38 8.78
N GLU A 201 22.61 6.49 9.39
CA GLU A 201 21.77 5.31 9.71
C GLU A 201 21.34 4.56 8.44
N MET A 202 21.00 5.30 7.37
CA MET A 202 20.66 4.69 6.08
C MET A 202 21.86 4.00 5.43
N ASP A 203 23.07 4.55 5.54
CA ASP A 203 24.29 3.96 4.99
C ASP A 203 24.63 2.64 5.70
N GLU A 204 24.50 2.58 7.03
CA GLU A 204 24.67 1.34 7.80
C GLU A 204 23.64 0.28 7.43
N LEU A 205 22.37 0.69 7.25
CA LEU A 205 21.32 -0.19 6.77
C LEU A 205 21.60 -0.70 5.35
N TRP A 206 22.07 0.18 4.47
CA TRP A 206 22.42 -0.15 3.10
C TRP A 206 23.58 -1.16 3.01
N GLU A 207 24.59 -1.03 3.88
CA GLU A 207 25.69 -2.01 4.00
C GLU A 207 25.18 -3.38 4.46
N ARG A 208 24.26 -3.41 5.44
CA ARG A 208 23.61 -4.66 5.88
C ARG A 208 22.88 -5.36 4.73
N ILE A 209 22.20 -4.63 3.85
CA ILE A 209 21.50 -5.22 2.71
C ILE A 209 22.48 -5.68 1.63
N THR A 210 23.39 -4.81 1.22
CA THR A 210 24.29 -5.08 0.09
C THR A 210 25.36 -6.13 0.38
N SER A 211 25.74 -6.32 1.65
CA SER A 211 26.57 -7.45 2.08
C SER A 211 25.87 -8.80 1.93
N ARG A 212 24.54 -8.83 1.95
CA ARG A 212 23.73 -10.03 1.73
C ARG A 212 23.41 -10.20 0.26
N ASP A 213 22.81 -9.19 -0.35
CA ASP A 213 22.33 -9.22 -1.72
C ASP A 213 22.53 -7.86 -2.43
N PRO A 214 23.70 -7.64 -3.07
CA PRO A 214 24.06 -6.34 -3.64
C PRO A 214 23.21 -5.95 -4.86
N TYR A 215 22.51 -6.90 -5.48
CA TYR A 215 21.69 -6.67 -6.67
C TYR A 215 20.20 -6.69 -6.37
N HIS A 216 19.82 -6.57 -5.09
CA HIS A 216 18.44 -6.73 -4.67
C HIS A 216 17.57 -5.56 -5.18
N TYR A 217 16.76 -5.78 -6.22
CA TYR A 217 15.88 -4.78 -6.85
C TYR A 217 14.97 -4.09 -5.84
N GLY A 218 14.27 -4.85 -4.98
CA GLY A 218 13.40 -4.25 -3.94
C GLY A 218 14.13 -3.25 -3.03
N ALA A 219 15.38 -3.56 -2.66
CA ALA A 219 16.24 -2.67 -1.87
C ALA A 219 16.61 -1.41 -2.64
N HIS A 220 17.08 -1.55 -3.89
CA HIS A 220 17.44 -0.42 -4.75
C HIS A 220 16.24 0.51 -5.00
N TYR A 221 15.05 -0.06 -5.20
CA TYR A 221 13.81 0.71 -5.33
C TYR A 221 13.49 1.51 -4.07
N ALA A 222 13.56 0.88 -2.89
CA ALA A 222 13.29 1.56 -1.62
C ALA A 222 14.35 2.64 -1.31
N ALA A 223 15.63 2.36 -1.53
CA ALA A 223 16.73 3.30 -1.38
C ALA A 223 16.58 4.52 -2.30
N LEU A 224 16.15 4.32 -3.56
CA LEU A 224 15.82 5.41 -4.47
C LEU A 224 14.74 6.33 -3.86
N GLN A 225 13.71 5.76 -3.21
CA GLN A 225 12.70 6.56 -2.55
C GLN A 225 13.24 7.39 -1.39
N TYR A 226 14.26 6.90 -0.68
CA TYR A 226 14.90 7.62 0.42
C TYR A 226 15.81 8.76 -0.06
N TRP A 227 16.71 8.50 -1.01
CA TRP A 227 17.70 9.49 -1.45
C TRP A 227 17.20 10.49 -2.48
N CYS A 228 16.11 10.18 -3.21
CA CYS A 228 15.59 11.12 -4.20
C CYS A 228 15.02 12.40 -3.56
N ALA A 229 15.37 13.54 -4.14
CA ALA A 229 14.68 14.80 -3.90
C ALA A 229 13.17 14.64 -4.21
N LYS A 230 12.31 15.16 -3.33
CA LYS A 230 10.85 15.08 -3.41
C LYS A 230 10.22 16.41 -3.79
#